data_AF-A0A1M3N5T5-F1
#
_entry.id   AF-A0A1M3N5T5-F1
#
_cell.length_a   1.000
_cell.length_b   1.000
_cell.length_c   1.000
_cell.angle_alpha   90.00
_cell.angle_beta   90.00
_cell.angle_gamma   90.00
#
_symmetry.space_group_name_H-M   'P 1'
#
loop_
_entity.id
_entity.type
_entity.pdbx_description
1 polymer ?
#
loop_
_entity_poly.entity_id
_entity_poly.type
_entity_poly.pdbx_seq_one_letter_code
_entity_poly.pdbx_strand_id
1 'polypeptide(L)'
;MSGLRPELAALVEDLVRGTAKGDSITLDAVGEAIGTRAIAPPEIDAMLSAIEARGRRVVSAEGGRGELHLKSVVAAARELRTELGRPPRPDEIAARAGLTTAEVQHALALARIMQR
;
A
#
# COMPACT_ATOMS: atom_id res chain seq x y z
N MET A 1 15.89 -22.29 10.60
CA MET A 1 16.20 -20.92 10.14
C MET A 1 16.34 -20.99 8.64
N SER A 2 15.24 -20.79 7.91
CA SER A 2 15.26 -20.88 6.45
C SER A 2 15.98 -19.65 5.91
N GLY A 3 17.19 -19.86 5.39
CA GLY A 3 17.99 -18.82 4.76
C GLY A 3 17.23 -18.26 3.56
N LEU A 4 17.24 -16.94 3.44
CA LEU A 4 16.69 -16.24 2.29
C LEU A 4 17.34 -16.79 1.01
N ARG A 5 16.54 -17.13 -0.01
CA ARG A 5 17.07 -17.60 -1.30
C ARG A 5 18.09 -16.59 -1.86
N PRO A 6 19.17 -17.05 -2.53
CA PRO A 6 20.18 -16.16 -3.09
C PRO A 6 19.59 -15.09 -4.01
N GLU A 7 18.55 -15.43 -4.79
CA GLU A 7 17.90 -14.46 -5.68
C GLU A 7 17.17 -13.36 -4.90
N LEU A 8 16.52 -13.71 -3.79
CA LEU A 8 15.82 -12.74 -2.93
C LEU A 8 16.80 -11.88 -2.14
N ALA A 9 17.95 -12.46 -1.76
CA ALA A 9 19.03 -11.70 -1.14
C ALA A 9 19.60 -10.63 -2.10
N ALA A 10 19.79 -10.97 -3.37
CA ALA A 10 20.21 -10.01 -4.39
C ALA A 10 19.18 -8.88 -4.58
N LEU A 11 17.88 -9.21 -4.61
CA LEU A 11 16.81 -8.20 -4.68
C LEU A 11 16.83 -7.25 -3.48
N VAL A 12 17.03 -7.78 -2.27
CA VAL A 12 17.18 -6.96 -1.08
C VAL A 12 18.41 -6.07 -1.19
N GLU A 13 19.54 -6.55 -1.70
CA GLU A 13 20.73 -5.72 -1.88
C GLU A 13 20.51 -4.60 -2.89
N ASP A 14 19.81 -4.86 -3.99
CA ASP A 14 19.52 -3.85 -5.01
C ASP A 14 18.55 -2.78 -4.50
N LEU A 15 17.48 -3.17 -3.80
CA LEU A 15 16.55 -2.24 -3.14
C LEU A 15 17.26 -1.30 -2.14
N VAL A 16 18.30 -1.82 -1.52
CA VAL A 16 19.04 -1.16 -0.45
C VAL A 16 20.14 -0.28 -1.00
N ARG A 17 20.76 -0.67 -2.11
CA ARG A 17 21.82 0.10 -2.77
C ARG A 17 21.35 1.51 -3.15
N GLY A 18 20.06 1.67 -3.46
CA GLY A 18 19.43 2.95 -3.76
C GLY A 18 18.94 3.75 -2.55
N THR A 19 19.10 3.27 -1.32
CA THR A 19 18.56 3.91 -0.11
C THR A 19 19.62 4.07 0.99
N ALA A 20 19.51 5.13 1.77
CA ALA A 20 20.37 5.37 2.92
C ALA A 20 19.85 4.68 4.18
N LYS A 21 20.72 4.56 5.19
CA LYS A 21 20.32 4.07 6.51
C LYS A 21 19.35 5.07 7.15
N GLY A 22 18.21 4.59 7.61
CA GLY A 22 17.12 5.42 8.16
C GLY A 22 15.98 5.69 7.17
N ASP A 23 16.21 5.44 5.88
CA ASP A 23 15.19 5.58 4.84
C ASP A 23 14.11 4.51 4.95
N SER A 24 12.94 4.84 4.40
CA SER A 24 11.78 3.97 4.36
C SER A 24 11.64 3.37 2.96
N ILE A 25 11.47 2.05 2.88
CA ILE A 25 11.15 1.32 1.65
C ILE A 25 9.69 0.91 1.73
N THR A 26 8.90 1.20 0.69
CA THR A 26 7.47 0.86 0.68
C THR A 26 7.24 -0.62 0.35
N LEU A 27 6.17 -1.22 0.89
CA LEU A 27 5.74 -2.57 0.49
C LEU A 27 5.46 -2.67 -1.01
N ASP A 28 4.99 -1.58 -1.64
CA ASP A 28 4.78 -1.53 -3.08
C ASP A 28 6.10 -1.64 -3.85
N ALA A 29 7.16 -0.94 -3.42
CA ALA A 29 8.49 -1.06 -4.02
C ALA A 29 9.09 -2.46 -3.84
N VAL A 30 8.85 -3.09 -2.68
CA VAL A 30 9.21 -4.50 -2.45
C VAL A 30 8.43 -5.40 -3.40
N GLY A 31 7.13 -5.18 -3.56
CA GLY A 31 6.26 -5.91 -4.49
C GLY A 31 6.66 -5.74 -5.95
N GLU A 32 7.07 -4.55 -6.36
CA GLU A 32 7.57 -4.27 -7.70
C GLU A 32 8.91 -4.97 -7.97
N ALA A 33 9.84 -4.95 -7.01
CA ALA A 33 11.11 -5.66 -7.11
C ALA A 33 10.91 -7.19 -7.18
N ILE A 34 9.93 -7.71 -6.44
CA ILE A 34 9.51 -9.11 -6.50
C ILE A 34 8.87 -9.44 -7.85
N GLY A 35 8.03 -8.55 -8.38
CA GLY A 35 7.30 -8.72 -9.63
C GLY A 35 6.32 -9.89 -9.58
N THR A 36 6.32 -10.73 -10.62
CA THR A 36 5.44 -11.91 -10.74
C THR A 36 6.02 -13.19 -10.15
N ARG A 37 7.11 -13.09 -9.37
CA ARG A 37 7.80 -14.27 -8.81
C ARG A 37 6.93 -14.97 -7.76
N ALA A 38 6.92 -16.30 -7.80
CA ALA A 38 6.32 -17.10 -6.75
C ALA A 38 7.20 -17.02 -5.49
N ILE A 39 6.70 -16.32 -4.47
CA ILE A 39 7.34 -16.17 -3.17
C ILE A 39 6.38 -16.66 -2.10
N ALA A 40 6.88 -17.51 -1.21
CA ALA A 40 6.10 -18.02 -0.09
C ALA A 40 6.04 -16.98 1.05
N PRO A 41 4.97 -16.95 1.86
CA PRO A 41 4.85 -16.04 3.00
C PRO A 41 6.10 -15.97 3.93
N PRO A 42 6.73 -17.08 4.36
CA PRO A 42 7.92 -17.00 5.21
C PRO A 42 9.15 -16.39 4.51
N GLU A 43 9.19 -16.40 3.18
CA GLU A 43 10.27 -15.77 2.42
C GLU A 43 10.09 -14.25 2.36
N ILE A 44 8.84 -13.77 2.30
CA ILE A 44 8.52 -12.34 2.40
C ILE A 44 8.99 -11.83 3.77
N ASP A 45 8.64 -12.52 4.86
CA ASP A 45 9.06 -12.14 6.21
C ASP A 45 10.59 -12.09 6.34
N ALA A 46 11.29 -13.04 5.73
CA ALA A 46 12.75 -13.06 5.70
C ALA A 46 13.33 -11.88 4.89
N MET A 47 12.70 -11.48 3.78
CA MET A 47 13.11 -10.28 3.01
C MET A 47 12.92 -9.00 3.82
N LEU A 48 11.75 -8.83 4.44
CA LEU A 48 11.43 -7.66 5.26
C LEU A 48 12.44 -7.52 6.41
N SER A 49 12.66 -8.62 7.14
CA SER A 49 13.65 -8.70 8.21
C SER A 49 15.07 -8.35 7.71
N ALA A 50 15.44 -8.80 6.51
CA ALA A 50 16.76 -8.54 5.92
C ALA A 50 16.95 -7.08 5.48
N ILE A 51 15.87 -6.39 5.10
CA ILE A 51 15.87 -4.95 4.81
C ILE A 51 16.04 -4.15 6.11
N GLU A 52 15.29 -4.53 7.15
CA GLU A 52 15.32 -3.87 8.46
C GLU A 52 16.61 -4.07 9.23
N ALA A 53 17.17 -5.28 9.21
CA ALA A 53 18.44 -5.61 9.86
C ALA A 53 19.61 -4.76 9.34
N ARG A 54 19.52 -4.29 8.10
CA ARG A 54 20.50 -3.42 7.48
C ARG A 54 20.19 -1.93 7.67
N GLY A 55 19.13 -1.61 8.43
CA GLY A 55 18.84 -0.26 8.92
C GLY A 55 17.92 0.59 8.05
N ARG A 56 17.11 0.00 7.17
CA ARG A 56 15.95 0.68 6.57
C ARG A 56 14.70 0.34 7.37
N ARG A 57 13.63 1.10 7.19
CA ARG A 57 12.30 0.73 7.67
C ARG A 57 11.47 0.26 6.51
N VAL A 58 10.83 -0.90 6.62
CA VAL A 58 9.80 -1.25 5.64
C VAL A 58 8.50 -0.63 6.12
N VAL A 59 7.95 0.24 5.30
CA VAL A 59 6.65 0.86 5.56
C VAL A 59 5.65 0.29 4.58
N SER A 60 4.44 0.02 5.04
CA SER A 60 3.33 -0.08 4.10
C SER A 60 3.25 1.26 3.37
N ALA A 61 3.18 1.25 2.04
CA ALA A 61 2.70 2.44 1.36
C ALA A 61 1.38 2.85 2.04
N GLU A 62 1.11 4.16 2.13
CA GLU A 62 -0.19 4.68 2.54
C GLU A 62 -1.27 4.12 1.59
N GLY A 63 -1.74 2.90 1.86
CA GLY A 63 -2.31 2.03 0.84
C GLY A 63 -2.69 0.64 1.38
N GLY A 64 -1.97 0.15 2.40
CA GLY A 64 -2.43 -0.98 3.23
C GLY A 64 -3.70 -0.69 4.05
N ARG A 65 -4.20 0.55 4.00
CA ARG A 65 -5.49 0.97 4.58
C ARG A 65 -6.61 1.02 3.54
N GLY A 66 -6.44 0.50 2.33
CA GLY A 66 -7.46 0.57 1.26
C GLY A 66 -8.85 0.16 1.75
N GLU A 67 -8.94 -0.86 2.61
CA GLU A 67 -10.20 -1.33 3.20
C GLU A 67 -10.74 -0.41 4.33
N LEU A 68 -9.85 0.19 5.13
CA LEU A 68 -10.21 1.18 6.16
C LEU A 68 -10.66 2.51 5.52
N HIS A 69 -9.93 2.98 4.50
CA HIS A 69 -10.26 4.17 3.72
C HIS A 69 -11.53 3.95 2.89
N LEU A 70 -11.75 2.74 2.36
CA LEU A 70 -12.97 2.39 1.65
C LEU A 70 -14.23 2.60 2.50
N LYS A 71 -14.24 2.14 3.74
CA LYS A 71 -15.40 2.35 4.64
C LYS A 71 -15.66 3.84 4.87
N SER A 72 -14.63 4.62 5.16
CA SER A 72 -14.74 6.07 5.37
C SER A 72 -15.18 6.81 4.10
N VAL A 73 -14.63 6.46 2.95
CA VAL A 73 -14.97 7.05 1.63
C VAL A 73 -16.42 6.75 1.25
N VAL A 74 -16.89 5.51 1.45
CA VAL A 74 -18.27 5.13 1.14
C VAL A 74 -19.27 5.80 2.09
N ALA A 75 -18.94 5.90 3.38
CA ALA A 75 -19.76 6.63 4.35
C ALA A 75 -19.87 8.11 3.98
N ALA A 76 -18.73 8.80 3.78
CA ALA A 76 -18.68 10.20 3.39
C ALA A 76 -19.42 10.46 2.07
N ALA A 77 -19.28 9.58 1.07
CA ALA A 77 -19.98 9.71 -0.21
C ALA A 77 -21.50 9.55 -0.06
N ARG A 78 -21.99 8.69 0.83
CA ARG A 78 -23.44 8.52 1.09
C ARG A 78 -24.04 9.72 1.81
N GLU A 79 -23.33 10.24 2.80
CA GLU A 79 -23.73 11.45 3.54
C GLU A 79 -23.79 12.65 2.60
N LEU A 80 -22.71 12.91 1.85
CA LEU A 80 -22.66 14.00 0.87
C LEU A 80 -23.72 13.85 -0.23
N ARG A 81 -24.04 12.62 -0.67
CA ARG A 81 -25.12 12.40 -1.65
C ARG A 81 -26.48 12.81 -1.09
N THR A 82 -26.71 12.55 0.19
CA THR A 82 -27.94 12.93 0.88
C THR A 82 -28.01 14.45 1.06
N GLU A 83 -26.89 15.08 1.42
CA GLU A 83 -26.79 16.54 1.59
C GLU A 83 -26.94 17.31 0.27
N LEU A 84 -26.26 16.85 -0.78
CA LEU A 84 -26.16 17.57 -2.06
C LEU A 84 -27.30 17.24 -3.03
N GLY A 85 -28.06 16.17 -2.79
CA GLY A 85 -29.08 15.66 -3.70
C GLY A 85 -28.52 15.15 -5.05
N ARG A 86 -27.20 15.07 -5.19
CA ARG A 86 -26.48 14.59 -6.38
C ARG A 86 -25.29 13.72 -5.97
N PRO A 87 -24.74 12.90 -6.88
CA PRO A 87 -23.47 12.21 -6.64
C PRO A 87 -22.36 13.22 -6.27
N PRO A 88 -21.64 13.01 -5.15
CA PRO A 88 -20.51 13.85 -4.77
C PRO A 88 -19.29 13.55 -5.64
N ARG A 89 -18.47 14.57 -5.84
CA ARG A 89 -17.21 14.48 -6.59
C ARG A 89 -16.08 13.96 -5.69
N PRO A 90 -15.02 13.38 -6.27
CA PRO A 90 -13.90 12.83 -5.48
C PRO A 90 -13.18 13.83 -4.58
N ASP A 91 -13.10 15.10 -4.97
CA ASP A 91 -12.56 16.21 -4.18
C ASP A 91 -13.47 16.59 -3.00
N GLU A 92 -14.79 16.57 -3.18
CA GLU A 92 -15.78 16.79 -2.10
C GLU A 92 -15.69 15.69 -1.04
N ILE A 93 -15.52 14.44 -1.47
CA ILE A 93 -15.35 13.29 -0.57
C ILE A 93 -14.00 13.35 0.15
N ALA A 94 -12.93 13.70 -0.57
CA ALA A 94 -11.58 13.86 -0.01
C ALA A 94 -11.57 14.89 1.13
N ALA A 95 -12.17 16.06 0.89
CA ALA A 95 -12.29 17.13 1.89
C ALA A 95 -13.09 16.68 3.13
N ARG A 96 -14.15 15.88 2.95
CA ARG A 96 -14.97 15.36 4.06
C ARG A 96 -14.29 14.24 4.85
N ALA A 97 -13.59 13.34 4.15
CA ALA A 97 -12.97 12.16 4.75
C ALA A 97 -11.57 12.45 5.33
N GLY A 98 -11.03 13.66 5.12
CA GLY A 98 -9.65 14.00 5.51
C GLY A 98 -8.61 13.23 4.71
N LEU A 99 -8.93 12.89 3.46
CA LEU A 99 -8.10 12.10 2.55
C LEU A 99 -7.67 12.95 1.36
N THR A 100 -6.69 12.46 0.61
CA THR A 100 -6.36 12.99 -0.71
C THR A 100 -7.30 12.45 -1.78
N THR A 101 -7.46 13.19 -2.88
CA THR A 101 -8.27 12.75 -4.02
C THR A 101 -7.75 11.43 -4.61
N ALA A 102 -6.43 11.19 -4.59
CA ALA A 102 -5.82 9.95 -5.05
C ALA A 102 -6.24 8.75 -4.19
N GLU A 103 -6.24 8.91 -2.86
CA GLU A 103 -6.70 7.87 -1.93
C GLU A 103 -8.19 7.56 -2.10
N VAL A 104 -9.02 8.60 -2.32
CA VAL A 104 -10.45 8.42 -2.63
C VAL A 104 -10.65 7.63 -3.92
N GLN A 105 -9.91 7.95 -4.98
CA GLN A 105 -9.99 7.25 -6.26
C GLN A 105 -9.52 5.79 -6.13
N HIS A 106 -8.43 5.52 -5.42
CA HIS A 106 -7.97 4.18 -5.12
C HIS A 106 -9.00 3.36 -4.33
N ALA A 107 -9.59 3.94 -3.29
CA ALA A 107 -10.64 3.28 -2.52
C ALA A 107 -11.87 2.96 -3.38
N LEU A 108 -12.32 3.90 -4.22
CA LEU A 108 -13.44 3.67 -5.14
C LEU A 108 -13.12 2.60 -6.21
N ALA A 109 -11.87 2.52 -6.67
CA ALA A 109 -11.43 1.47 -7.60
C ALA A 109 -11.47 0.09 -6.92
N LEU A 110 -11.00 -0.01 -5.68
CA LEU A 110 -11.09 -1.23 -4.88
C LEU A 110 -12.55 -1.67 -4.67
N ALA A 111 -13.44 -0.73 -4.36
CA ALA A 111 -14.88 -0.99 -4.21
C ALA A 111 -15.50 -1.66 -5.44
N ARG A 112 -15.11 -1.21 -6.64
CA ARG A 112 -15.62 -1.74 -7.91
C ARG A 112 -15.13 -3.16 -8.19
N ILE A 113 -13.94 -3.51 -7.72
CA ILE A 113 -13.36 -4.86 -7.88
C ILE A 113 -14.02 -5.84 -6.90
N MET A 114 -14.28 -5.42 -5.66
CA MET A 114 -14.90 -6.28 -4.62
C MET A 114 -16.41 -6.52 -4.82
N GLN A 115 -17.10 -5.72 -5.63
CA GLN A 115 -18.53 -5.89 -5.95
C GLN A 115 -18.80 -6.85 -7.12
N ARG A 116 -17.78 -7.57 -7.60
CA ARG A 116 -17.84 -8.48 -8.75
C ARG A 116 -17.74 -9.93 -8.31
#